data_AF-A0A7C4CLL8-F1
#
_entry.id   AF-A0A7C4CLL8-F1
#
_cell.length_a   1.000
_cell.length_b   1.000
_cell.length_c   1.000
_cell.angle_alpha   90.00
_cell.angle_beta   90.00
_cell.angle_gamma   90.00
#
_symmetry.space_group_name_H-M   'P 1'
#
loop_
_entity.id
_entity.type
_entity.pdbx_description
1 polymer ?
#
loop_
_entity_poly.entity_id
_entity_poly.type
_entity_poly.pdbx_seq_one_letter_code
_entity_poly.pdbx_strand_id
1 'polypeptide(L)'
;MKVIFLIGTAGSGKTTFVKNFSEWIESKGVDVARINLDPGVVSLPYTADFDVREYVNTEKIMKDLGLGPNSALTVASDLIAVKVHEISDEIEEMDYEIAVVDTPGQIELFAFRPVGRVFSESFLKGPRMVIYLFDYTLMLEPLGFLSSLYL
;
A
#
# COMPACT_ATOMS: atom_id res chain seq x y z
N MET A 1 11.33 13.56 3.89
CA MET A 1 10.79 12.55 2.95
C MET A 1 9.52 13.05 2.25
N LYS A 2 9.43 12.87 0.92
CA LYS A 2 8.19 13.03 0.11
C LYS A 2 7.51 11.68 -0.01
N VAL A 3 6.17 11.60 0.01
CA VAL A 3 5.46 10.30 -0.01
C VAL A 3 4.55 10.18 -1.22
N ILE A 4 4.62 9.04 -1.91
CA ILE A 4 3.79 8.69 -3.07
C ILE A 4 3.00 7.43 -2.72
N PHE A 5 1.67 7.56 -2.60
CA PHE A 5 0.77 6.43 -2.41
C PHE A 5 0.27 5.92 -3.76
N LEU A 6 0.45 4.63 -4.03
CA LEU A 6 -0.17 3.98 -5.18
C LEU A 6 -1.52 3.41 -4.77
N ILE A 7 -2.60 3.92 -5.34
CA ILE A 7 -3.96 3.43 -5.10
C ILE A 7 -4.50 2.83 -6.41
N GLY A 8 -5.40 1.85 -6.30
CA GLY A 8 -6.08 1.26 -7.43
C GLY A 8 -6.60 -0.12 -7.07
N THR A 9 -7.43 -0.70 -7.94
CA THR A 9 -8.01 -2.02 -7.73
C THR A 9 -6.96 -3.14 -7.72
N ALA A 10 -7.32 -4.32 -7.22
CA ALA A 10 -6.49 -5.50 -7.31
C ALA A 10 -6.21 -5.81 -8.80
N GLY A 11 -4.94 -6.08 -9.14
CA GLY A 11 -4.54 -6.32 -10.53
C GLY A 11 -4.15 -5.08 -11.33
N SER A 12 -4.40 -3.85 -10.84
CA SER A 12 -4.05 -2.61 -11.58
C SER A 12 -2.54 -2.36 -11.75
N GLY A 13 -1.69 -3.16 -11.10
CA GLY A 13 -0.25 -3.12 -11.26
C GLY A 13 0.53 -2.27 -10.23
N LYS A 14 -0.08 -1.92 -9.09
CA LYS A 14 0.58 -1.15 -7.99
C LYS A 14 1.97 -1.68 -7.63
N THR A 15 2.08 -2.94 -7.21
CA THR A 15 3.35 -3.57 -6.82
C THR A 15 4.39 -3.58 -7.93
N THR A 16 3.96 -3.82 -9.17
CA THR A 16 4.83 -3.74 -10.35
C THR A 16 5.31 -2.30 -10.61
N PHE A 17 4.44 -1.31 -10.38
CA PHE A 17 4.79 0.10 -10.50
C PHE A 17 5.80 0.49 -9.42
N VAL A 18 5.61 0.11 -8.16
CA VAL A 18 6.58 0.38 -7.07
C VAL A 18 7.97 -0.09 -7.48
N LYS A 19 8.10 -1.33 -7.97
CA LYS A 19 9.39 -1.87 -8.42
C LYS A 19 10.05 -0.98 -9.47
N ASN A 20 9.40 -0.83 -10.62
CA ASN A 20 10.01 -0.21 -11.80
C ASN A 20 10.21 1.30 -11.61
N PHE A 21 9.28 1.96 -10.91
CA PHE A 21 9.37 3.40 -10.66
C PHE A 21 10.48 3.72 -9.65
N SER A 22 10.63 2.92 -8.61
CA SER A 22 11.70 3.08 -7.62
C SER A 22 13.08 2.88 -8.28
N GLU A 23 13.25 1.79 -9.05
CA GLU A 23 14.49 1.54 -9.82
C GLU A 23 14.82 2.69 -10.79
N TRP A 24 13.80 3.25 -11.45
CA TRP A 24 13.97 4.38 -12.36
C TRP A 24 14.40 5.65 -11.63
N ILE A 25 13.80 5.98 -10.47
CA ILE A 25 14.16 7.14 -9.65
C ILE A 25 15.60 7.00 -9.12
N GLU A 26 15.96 5.84 -8.59
CA GLU A 26 17.31 5.56 -8.11
C GLU A 26 18.36 5.72 -9.21
N SER A 27 18.03 5.31 -10.45
CA SER A 27 18.92 5.51 -11.60
C SER A 27 19.21 6.99 -11.91
N LYS A 28 18.44 7.92 -11.32
CA LYS A 28 18.65 9.37 -11.39
C LYS A 28 19.39 9.94 -10.19
N GLY A 29 19.84 9.09 -9.25
CA GLY A 29 20.58 9.47 -8.06
C GLY A 29 19.70 10.05 -6.95
N VAL A 30 18.44 9.61 -6.87
CA VAL A 30 17.51 9.98 -5.80
C VAL A 30 17.27 8.77 -4.92
N ASP A 31 17.45 8.92 -3.61
CA ASP A 31 17.24 7.84 -2.65
C ASP A 31 15.75 7.59 -2.43
N VAL A 32 15.31 6.33 -2.63
CA VAL A 32 13.91 5.94 -2.54
C VAL A 32 13.69 4.79 -1.56
N ALA A 33 12.73 4.96 -0.65
CA ALA A 33 12.23 3.90 0.21
C ALA A 33 11.04 3.21 -0.45
N ARG A 34 11.03 1.89 -0.46
CA ARG A 34 9.93 1.04 -0.92
C ARG A 34 9.17 0.54 0.30
N ILE A 35 7.93 1.00 0.45
CA ILE A 35 7.10 0.71 1.63
C ILE A 35 5.96 -0.23 1.21
N ASN A 36 5.94 -1.46 1.74
CA ASN A 36 4.81 -2.36 1.57
C ASN A 36 3.79 -2.21 2.72
N LEU A 37 2.58 -1.78 2.40
CA LEU A 37 1.44 -1.74 3.33
C LEU A 37 0.36 -2.79 3.00
N ASP A 38 0.60 -3.70 2.05
CA ASP A 38 -0.33 -4.82 1.77
C ASP A 38 0.00 -6.04 2.65
N PRO A 39 -0.85 -6.38 3.65
CA PRO A 39 -0.65 -7.57 4.48
C PRO A 39 -1.03 -8.88 3.76
N GLY A 40 -1.65 -8.80 2.59
CA GLY A 40 -2.12 -9.94 1.80
C GLY A 40 -1.18 -10.36 0.67
N VAL A 41 -0.11 -9.61 0.42
CA VAL A 41 0.82 -9.93 -0.65
C VAL A 41 1.67 -11.15 -0.31
N VAL A 42 1.71 -12.12 -1.22
CA VAL A 42 2.45 -13.38 -1.02
C VAL A 42 3.95 -13.17 -1.25
N SER A 43 4.30 -12.53 -2.36
CA SER A 43 5.69 -12.23 -2.71
C SER A 43 5.81 -10.86 -3.35
N LEU A 44 6.87 -10.14 -2.99
CA LEU A 44 7.21 -8.84 -3.54
C LEU A 44 8.26 -9.01 -4.64
N PRO A 45 8.14 -8.34 -5.80
CA PRO A 45 9.13 -8.36 -6.86
C PRO A 45 10.25 -7.33 -6.64
N TYR A 46 10.33 -6.75 -5.44
CA TYR A 46 11.33 -5.79 -4.96
C TYR A 46 11.67 -6.09 -3.49
N THR A 47 12.82 -5.61 -3.03
CA THR A 47 13.15 -5.59 -1.59
C THR A 47 12.46 -4.38 -0.97
N ALA A 48 11.58 -4.60 0.00
CA ALA A 48 10.95 -3.52 0.74
C ALA A 48 11.90 -3.02 1.83
N ASP A 49 11.98 -1.70 1.99
CA ASP A 49 12.67 -1.06 3.12
C ASP A 49 11.81 -1.16 4.38
N PHE A 50 10.49 -1.12 4.23
CA PHE A 50 9.50 -1.38 5.26
C PHE A 50 8.46 -2.40 4.77
N ASP A 51 8.14 -3.41 5.58
CA ASP A 51 7.11 -4.40 5.26
C ASP A 51 6.13 -4.61 6.42
N VAL A 52 4.86 -4.25 6.20
CA VAL A 52 3.81 -4.41 7.20
C VAL A 52 3.57 -5.87 7.62
N ARG A 53 4.00 -6.84 6.82
CA ARG A 53 3.90 -8.28 7.14
C ARG A 53 4.76 -8.69 8.34
N GLU A 54 5.71 -7.86 8.74
CA GLU A 54 6.47 -8.05 9.98
C GLU A 54 5.60 -7.74 11.22
N TYR A 55 4.62 -6.86 11.07
CA TYR A 55 3.67 -6.48 12.11
C TYR A 55 2.47 -7.40 12.21
N VAL A 56 2.07 -8.02 11.09
CA VAL A 56 0.86 -8.83 11.00
C VAL A 56 1.03 -10.03 10.08
N ASN A 57 0.53 -11.19 10.53
CA ASN A 57 0.56 -12.42 9.74
C ASN A 57 -0.87 -12.86 9.42
N THR A 58 -1.30 -12.61 8.19
CA THR A 58 -2.65 -12.91 7.70
C THR A 58 -2.97 -14.42 7.74
N GLU A 59 -2.01 -15.30 7.42
CA GLU A 59 -2.21 -16.76 7.47
C GLU A 59 -2.48 -17.26 8.89
N LYS A 60 -1.74 -16.71 9.86
CA LYS A 60 -1.95 -17.00 11.28
C LYS A 60 -3.32 -16.52 11.74
N ILE A 61 -3.74 -15.31 11.34
CA ILE A 61 -5.08 -14.78 11.65
C ILE A 61 -6.17 -15.69 11.09
N MET A 62 -6.04 -16.16 9.85
CA MET A 62 -6.98 -17.11 9.25
C MET A 62 -7.07 -18.39 10.08
N LYS A 63 -5.93 -18.96 10.47
CA LYS A 63 -5.86 -20.21 11.23
C LYS A 63 -6.42 -20.06 12.64
N ASP A 64 -5.99 -19.04 13.38
CA ASP A 64 -6.29 -18.86 14.80
C ASP A 64 -7.76 -18.47 15.02
N LEU A 65 -8.34 -17.68 14.09
CA LEU A 65 -9.72 -17.20 14.19
C LEU A 65 -10.71 -17.96 13.28
N GLY A 66 -10.25 -18.93 12.49
CA GLY A 66 -11.10 -19.68 11.55
C GLY A 66 -11.71 -18.80 10.45
N LEU A 67 -10.99 -17.76 10.03
CA LEU A 67 -11.47 -16.76 9.08
C LEU A 67 -11.08 -17.08 7.64
N GLY A 68 -11.94 -16.71 6.70
CA GLY A 68 -11.58 -16.66 5.28
C GLY A 68 -10.63 -15.49 4.95
N PRO A 69 -10.02 -15.47 3.75
CA PRO A 69 -8.99 -14.49 3.39
C PRO A 69 -9.41 -13.02 3.57
N ASN A 70 -10.61 -12.64 3.09
CA ASN A 70 -11.09 -11.26 3.17
C ASN A 70 -11.31 -10.80 4.63
N SER A 71 -11.88 -11.66 5.46
CA SER A 71 -12.09 -11.35 6.88
C SER A 71 -10.76 -11.26 7.61
N ALA A 72 -9.80 -12.12 7.30
CA ALA A 72 -8.47 -12.07 7.87
C ALA A 72 -7.70 -10.80 7.46
N LEU A 73 -7.82 -10.36 6.20
CA LEU A 73 -7.26 -9.09 5.74
C LEU A 73 -7.89 -7.90 6.45
N THR A 74 -9.20 -7.94 6.70
CA THR A 74 -9.89 -6.90 7.47
C THR A 74 -9.33 -6.80 8.89
N VAL A 75 -9.21 -7.94 9.58
CA VAL A 75 -8.61 -7.99 10.93
C VAL A 75 -7.15 -7.55 10.90
N ALA A 76 -6.39 -7.93 9.87
CA ALA A 76 -5.02 -7.50 9.72
C ALA A 76 -4.92 -5.97 9.58
N SER A 77 -5.76 -5.36 8.74
CA SER A 77 -5.85 -3.90 8.62
C SER A 77 -6.21 -3.22 9.94
N ASP A 78 -7.12 -3.79 10.74
CA ASP A 78 -7.46 -3.23 12.05
C ASP A 78 -6.28 -3.31 13.04
N LEU A 79 -5.51 -4.41 13.03
CA LEU A 79 -4.30 -4.54 13.85
C LEU A 79 -3.20 -3.55 13.44
N ILE A 80 -3.05 -3.33 12.13
CA ILE A 80 -2.15 -2.29 11.60
C ILE A 80 -2.61 -0.91 12.05
N ALA A 81 -3.92 -0.64 12.05
CA ALA A 81 -4.47 0.65 12.49
C ALA A 81 -4.09 0.98 13.94
N VAL A 82 -4.03 -0.02 14.81
CA VAL A 82 -3.63 0.17 16.22
C VAL A 82 -2.16 0.60 16.34
N LYS A 83 -1.30 0.17 15.41
CA LYS A 83 0.15 0.43 15.41
C LYS A 83 0.58 1.51 14.42
N VAL A 84 -0.36 2.21 13.81
CA VAL A 84 -0.08 3.15 12.71
C VAL A 84 0.91 4.26 13.09
N HIS A 85 0.91 4.72 14.35
CA HIS A 85 1.86 5.73 14.82
C HIS A 85 3.29 5.16 14.90
N GLU A 86 3.46 3.98 15.50
CA GLU A 86 4.75 3.26 15.56
C GLU A 86 5.31 3.01 14.15
N ILE A 87 4.45 2.53 13.24
CA ILE A 87 4.83 2.28 11.84
C ILE A 87 5.23 3.59 11.14
N SER A 88 4.47 4.66 11.36
CA SER A 88 4.74 5.94 10.70
C SER A 88 6.05 6.55 11.19
N ASP A 89 6.32 6.45 12.49
CA ASP A 89 7.58 6.91 13.08
C ASP A 89 8.77 6.11 12.52
N GLU A 90 8.67 4.77 12.44
CA GLU A 90 9.71 3.93 11.84
C GLU A 90 10.00 4.32 10.39
N ILE A 91 8.97 4.52 9.57
CA ILE A 91 9.14 4.91 8.17
C ILE A 91 9.75 6.32 8.06
N GLU A 92 9.37 7.25 8.94
CA GLU A 92 9.96 8.60 8.97
C GLU A 92 11.44 8.61 9.40
N GLU A 93 11.87 7.67 10.23
CA GLU A 93 13.27 7.54 10.70
C GLU A 93 14.23 7.02 9.62
N MET A 94 13.73 6.44 8.52
CA MET A 94 14.55 5.88 7.45
C MET A 94 15.34 6.92 6.63
N ASP A 95 15.03 8.22 6.78
CA ASP A 95 15.74 9.37 6.16
C ASP A 95 15.95 9.30 4.62
N TYR A 96 14.99 8.74 3.88
CA TYR A 96 15.00 8.76 2.41
C TYR A 96 14.40 10.05 1.83
N GLU A 97 14.80 10.41 0.60
CA GLU A 97 14.24 11.56 -0.10
C GLU A 97 12.77 11.34 -0.48
N ILE A 98 12.44 10.14 -0.99
CA ILE A 98 11.10 9.75 -1.45
C ILE A 98 10.72 8.38 -0.86
N ALA A 99 9.49 8.22 -0.39
CA ALA A 99 8.88 6.94 -0.12
C ALA A 99 7.81 6.62 -1.17
N VAL A 100 7.90 5.45 -1.78
CA VAL A 100 6.87 4.91 -2.69
C VAL A 100 6.13 3.80 -1.95
N VAL A 101 4.85 4.02 -1.71
CA VAL A 101 4.01 3.19 -0.85
C VAL A 101 3.09 2.31 -1.69
N ASP A 102 3.28 1.00 -1.55
CA ASP A 102 2.38 -0.03 -2.07
C ASP A 102 1.21 -0.22 -1.10
N THR A 103 0.00 0.14 -1.51
CA THR A 103 -1.19 -0.03 -0.66
C THR A 103 -1.89 -1.36 -0.95
N PRO A 104 -2.71 -1.89 -0.01
CA PRO A 104 -3.49 -3.10 -0.22
C PRO A 104 -4.24 -3.17 -1.57
N GLY A 105 -4.32 -4.37 -2.14
CA GLY A 105 -5.05 -4.63 -3.38
C GLY A 105 -6.54 -4.26 -3.33
N GLN A 106 -7.18 -4.42 -2.18
CA GLN A 106 -8.58 -4.04 -1.94
C GLN A 106 -8.62 -2.58 -1.49
N ILE A 107 -9.14 -1.69 -2.34
CA ILE A 107 -9.19 -0.26 -2.07
C ILE A 107 -9.99 0.03 -0.80
N GLU A 108 -10.97 -0.81 -0.47
CA GLU A 108 -11.84 -0.65 0.69
C GLU A 108 -11.08 -0.76 2.02
N LEU A 109 -10.02 -1.58 2.05
CA LEU A 109 -9.15 -1.73 3.22
C LEU A 109 -8.31 -0.47 3.48
N PHE A 110 -8.04 0.31 2.44
CA PHE A 110 -7.27 1.55 2.56
C PHE A 110 -8.19 2.79 2.67
N ALA A 111 -9.20 2.91 1.81
CA ALA A 111 -10.04 4.10 1.69
C ALA A 111 -11.16 4.18 2.75
N PHE A 112 -11.74 3.05 3.17
CA PHE A 112 -12.91 3.04 4.07
C PHE A 112 -12.58 2.61 5.50
N ARG A 113 -11.31 2.32 5.80
CA ARG A 113 -10.85 1.96 7.14
C ARG A 113 -9.98 3.06 7.75
N PRO A 114 -9.89 3.11 9.10
CA PRO A 114 -9.05 4.06 9.79
C PRO A 114 -7.59 4.02 9.32
N VAL A 115 -7.10 2.86 8.85
CA VAL A 115 -5.73 2.69 8.34
C VAL A 115 -5.33 3.76 7.34
N GLY A 116 -6.05 3.93 6.22
CA GLY A 116 -5.58 4.86 5.18
C GLY A 116 -5.67 6.31 5.63
N ARG A 117 -6.73 6.66 6.38
CA ARG A 117 -6.88 8.00 6.96
C ARG A 117 -5.74 8.29 7.95
N VAL A 118 -5.53 7.41 8.93
CA VAL A 118 -4.54 7.65 9.98
C VAL A 118 -3.11 7.55 9.44
N PHE A 119 -2.83 6.69 8.46
CA PHE A 119 -1.53 6.73 7.75
C PHE A 119 -1.35 8.07 7.05
N SER A 120 -2.34 8.53 6.28
CA SER A 120 -2.24 9.82 5.61
C SER A 120 -2.08 10.99 6.59
N GLU A 121 -2.72 10.92 7.77
CA GLU A 121 -2.63 11.90 8.86
C GLU A 121 -1.40 11.71 9.76
N SER A 122 -0.65 10.61 9.66
CA SER A 122 0.57 10.41 10.44
C SER A 122 1.80 10.90 9.66
N PHE A 123 1.81 10.72 8.33
CA PHE A 123 2.83 11.29 7.42
C PHE A 123 2.67 12.80 7.16
N LEU A 124 2.33 13.61 8.17
CA LEU A 124 2.00 15.04 8.00
C LEU A 124 3.20 15.95 7.74
N LYS A 125 4.43 15.48 7.94
CA LYS A 125 5.62 16.36 7.92
C LYS A 125 6.09 16.74 6.51
N GLY A 126 5.66 16.03 5.46
CA GLY A 126 6.16 16.23 4.08
C GLY A 126 5.08 16.28 2.98
N PRO A 127 5.47 16.63 1.73
CA PRO A 127 4.58 16.57 0.58
C PRO A 127 4.09 15.16 0.29
N ARG A 128 2.81 15.03 -0.06
CA ARG A 128 2.13 13.76 -0.35
C ARG A 128 1.50 13.80 -1.73
N MET A 129 1.59 12.70 -2.45
CA MET A 129 0.97 12.49 -3.76
C MET A 129 0.24 11.15 -3.77
N VAL A 130 -0.91 11.11 -4.43
CA VAL A 130 -1.62 9.86 -4.74
C VAL A 130 -1.54 9.64 -6.24
N ILE A 131 -1.08 8.46 -6.64
CA ILE A 131 -1.16 7.98 -8.01
C ILE A 131 -2.24 6.90 -8.04
N TYR A 132 -3.35 7.19 -8.71
CA TYR A 132 -4.44 6.23 -8.89
C TYR A 132 -4.23 5.46 -10.21
N LEU A 133 -4.05 4.14 -10.11
CA LEU A 133 -3.81 3.24 -11.23
C LEU A 133 -5.11 2.57 -11.68
N PHE A 134 -5.36 2.68 -12.98
CA PHE A 134 -6.44 1.99 -13.68
C PHE A 134 -5.89 0.79 -14.46
N ASP A 135 -6.57 -0.35 -14.40
CA ASP A 135 -6.30 -1.47 -15.31
C ASP A 135 -6.80 -1.10 -16.71
N TYR A 136 -5.86 -0.95 -17.66
CA TYR A 136 -6.18 -0.51 -19.02
C TYR A 136 -7.19 -1.43 -19.72
N THR A 137 -7.22 -2.73 -19.38
CA THR A 137 -8.14 -3.69 -20.01
C THR A 137 -9.59 -3.37 -19.68
N LEU A 138 -9.86 -2.84 -18.49
CA LEU A 138 -11.17 -2.36 -18.05
C LEU A 138 -11.52 -1.01 -18.69
N MET A 139 -10.53 -0.22 -19.12
CA MET A 139 -10.75 1.09 -19.74
C MET A 139 -11.12 1.01 -21.23
N LEU A 140 -11.06 -0.18 -21.85
CA LEU A 140 -11.37 -0.36 -23.27
C LEU A 140 -12.85 -0.12 -23.58
N GLU A 141 -13.73 -0.30 -22.59
CA GLU A 141 -15.17 -0.07 -22.73
C GLU A 141 -15.65 1.02 -21.76
N PRO A 142 -16.60 1.90 -22.17
CA PRO A 142 -17.12 2.97 -21.31
C PRO A 142 -17.67 2.46 -19.96
N LEU A 143 -18.29 1.28 -19.94
CA LEU A 143 -18.81 0.69 -18.71
C LEU A 143 -17.70 0.29 -17.74
N GLY A 144 -16.58 -0.25 -18.25
CA GLY A 144 -15.46 -0.65 -17.42
C GLY A 144 -14.70 0.56 -16.86
N PHE A 145 -14.60 1.66 -17.63
CA PHE A 145 -14.11 2.94 -17.13
C PHE A 145 -14.98 3.48 -15.98
N LEU A 146 -16.30 3.54 -16.17
CA LEU A 146 -17.22 3.99 -15.12
C LEU A 146 -17.15 3.08 -13.89
N SER A 147 -17.12 1.77 -14.08
CA SER A 147 -17.03 0.81 -12.96
C SER A 147 -15.78 1.04 -12.12
N SER A 148 -14.65 1.35 -12.76
CA SER A 148 -13.37 1.57 -12.06
C SER A 148 -13.24 2.94 -11.38
N LEU A 149 -14.08 3.91 -11.78
CA LEU A 149 -14.18 5.23 -11.14
C LEU A 149 -15.05 5.21 -9.88
N TYR A 150 -16.03 4.31 -9.82
CA TYR A 150 -17.03 4.25 -8.75
C TYR A 150 -16.85 3.06 -7.79
N LEU A 151 -15.77 2.30 -7.95
CA LEU A 151 -15.25 1.36 -6.94
C LEU A 151 -14.41 2.13 -5.91
#